data_AF-A0A1F6D3B7-F1
#
_entry.id   AF-A0A1F6D3B7-F1
#
_cell.length_a   1.000
_cell.length_b   1.000
_cell.length_c   1.000
_cell.angle_alpha   90.00
_cell.angle_beta   90.00
_cell.angle_gamma   90.00
#
_symmetry.space_group_name_H-M   'P 1'
#
loop_
_entity.id
_entity.type
_entity.pdbx_description
1 polymer ?
#
loop_
_entity_poly.entity_id
_entity_poly.type
_entity_poly.pdbx_seq_one_letter_code
_entity_poly.pdbx_strand_id
1 'polypeptide(L)'
;MDIVCEVENATVYALKDGERVGQTSVPDIDFHWGEGVYVSLAGIAGVGTRAEFRRKGIATRMMEEARRFALEKGYCCSGLSTNWGNVARRLYSRAGYTTLFQPGRFEKRLEKRGVPEAPGVAVRPYREGDEACLMRLFERVYAPFFGWRKKTSARWNALRKEIREQDPEFIFVAEDEEGVQGWAGCFRQWVGLAAELYVRPSARRRPIAQSLLVSLENHLLSQGVEEAHFWLSPKDAFSAHLLFANGYTFRARRVFMLSILDLPQLLGVLLPLFDRRLKGGPPWKGVIGIQTPVQGHSLRIGEGVSLEERGRPDAEVAMPQEVLVRLVSGALGFREAYLEGLLTVEPEMMPGIDALLETLFPEVPWHHPADDLW
;
A
#
# COMPACT_ATOMS: atom_id res chain seq x y z
N MET A 1 -22.85 12.62 -28.99
CA MET A 1 -22.91 11.17 -28.70
C MET A 1 -23.20 11.07 -27.23
N ASP A 2 -24.41 10.67 -26.90
CA ASP A 2 -24.92 10.82 -25.55
C ASP A 2 -24.53 9.57 -24.76
N ILE A 3 -23.45 9.73 -23.99
CA ILE A 3 -23.00 8.76 -23.01
C ILE A 3 -23.42 9.29 -21.66
N VAL A 4 -24.28 8.54 -20.98
CA VAL A 4 -24.71 8.80 -19.60
C VAL A 4 -23.88 7.91 -18.69
N CYS A 5 -23.41 8.46 -17.57
CA CYS A 5 -22.76 7.67 -16.52
C CYS A 5 -23.72 7.54 -15.33
N GLU A 6 -23.92 6.33 -14.85
CA GLU A 6 -24.77 6.04 -13.71
C GLU A 6 -23.97 5.29 -12.65
N VAL A 7 -24.26 5.56 -11.37
CA VAL A 7 -23.59 4.91 -10.25
C VAL A 7 -24.54 3.93 -9.58
N GLU A 8 -24.16 2.66 -9.53
CA GLU A 8 -24.91 1.59 -8.87
C GLU A 8 -23.92 0.73 -8.05
N ASN A 9 -24.18 0.57 -6.75
CA ASN A 9 -23.38 -0.26 -5.84
C ASN A 9 -21.86 0.01 -5.93
N ALA A 10 -21.47 1.29 -5.84
CA ALA A 10 -20.09 1.75 -5.98
C ALA A 10 -19.44 1.40 -7.34
N THR A 11 -20.23 1.13 -8.38
CA THR A 11 -19.76 0.93 -9.75
C THR A 11 -20.35 2.00 -10.64
N VAL A 12 -19.50 2.67 -11.39
CA VAL A 12 -19.90 3.60 -12.45
C VAL A 12 -20.07 2.80 -13.74
N TYR A 13 -21.24 2.87 -14.35
CA TYR A 13 -21.54 2.32 -15.66
C TYR A 13 -21.65 3.43 -16.68
N ALA A 14 -21.00 3.28 -17.83
CA ALA A 14 -21.26 4.12 -19.00
C ALA A 14 -22.33 3.45 -19.87
N LEU A 15 -23.41 4.19 -20.14
CA LEU A 15 -24.53 3.76 -20.95
C LEU A 15 -24.57 4.51 -22.29
N LYS A 16 -24.86 3.77 -23.36
CA LYS A 16 -25.18 4.32 -24.68
C LYS A 16 -26.50 3.69 -25.14
N ASP A 17 -27.51 4.52 -25.42
CA ASP A 17 -28.83 4.04 -25.86
C ASP A 17 -29.43 2.98 -24.89
N GLY A 18 -29.17 3.15 -23.58
CA GLY A 18 -29.57 2.20 -22.52
C GLY A 18 -28.65 0.99 -22.33
N GLU A 19 -27.67 0.76 -23.22
CA GLU A 19 -26.75 -0.38 -23.11
C GLU A 19 -25.44 -0.03 -22.40
N ARG A 20 -24.95 -0.96 -21.55
CA ARG A 20 -23.66 -0.85 -20.88
C ARG A 20 -22.51 -0.97 -21.90
N VAL A 21 -21.73 0.11 -22.01
CA VAL A 21 -20.57 0.21 -22.91
C VAL A 21 -19.22 0.33 -22.18
N GLY A 22 -19.25 0.55 -20.87
CA GLY A 22 -18.07 0.55 -20.02
C GLY A 22 -18.42 0.51 -18.54
N GLN A 23 -17.43 0.23 -17.72
CA GLN A 23 -17.57 0.25 -16.26
C GLN A 23 -16.25 0.63 -15.55
N THR A 24 -16.38 1.06 -14.30
CA THR A 24 -15.31 1.11 -13.30
C THR A 24 -15.93 0.95 -11.90
N SER A 25 -15.33 0.14 -11.05
CA SER A 25 -15.74 0.02 -9.66
C SER A 25 -14.88 0.88 -8.74
N VAL A 26 -15.49 1.29 -7.63
CA VAL A 26 -14.92 2.14 -6.58
C VAL A 26 -14.95 1.42 -5.22
N PRO A 27 -14.24 0.29 -5.05
CA PRO A 27 -14.21 -0.43 -3.77
C PRO A 27 -13.68 0.43 -2.62
N ASP A 28 -14.26 0.23 -1.44
CA ASP A 28 -13.81 0.83 -0.19
C ASP A 28 -12.59 0.08 0.38
N ILE A 29 -11.53 0.83 0.67
CA ILE A 29 -10.23 0.29 1.07
C ILE A 29 -9.74 1.04 2.31
N ASP A 30 -9.65 0.33 3.43
CA ASP A 30 -8.91 0.77 4.61
C ASP A 30 -7.41 0.70 4.34
N PHE A 31 -6.85 1.78 3.80
CA PHE A 31 -5.47 1.82 3.30
C PHE A 31 -4.51 2.31 4.38
N HIS A 32 -3.52 1.49 4.73
CA HIS A 32 -2.55 1.84 5.76
C HIS A 32 -1.55 2.87 5.25
N TRP A 33 -1.45 3.97 5.99
CA TRP A 33 -0.56 5.09 5.67
C TRP A 33 0.75 5.07 6.45
N GLY A 34 0.73 4.48 7.66
CA GLY A 34 1.88 4.41 8.56
C GLY A 34 1.46 4.32 10.03
N GLU A 35 2.22 3.58 10.81
CA GLU A 35 2.07 3.40 12.27
C GLU A 35 0.65 3.00 12.73
N GLY A 36 -0.12 2.33 11.87
CA GLY A 36 -1.50 1.93 12.19
C GLY A 36 -2.53 3.05 11.99
N VAL A 37 -2.16 4.14 11.31
CA VAL A 37 -3.12 5.10 10.74
C VAL A 37 -3.60 4.57 9.40
N TYR A 38 -4.92 4.59 9.20
CA TYR A 38 -5.58 4.14 7.99
C TYR A 38 -6.37 5.28 7.37
N VAL A 39 -6.33 5.36 6.04
CA VAL A 39 -7.10 6.28 5.22
C VAL A 39 -8.14 5.47 4.45
N SER A 40 -9.40 5.88 4.52
CA SER A 40 -10.43 5.35 3.61
C SER A 40 -10.10 5.82 2.19
N LEU A 41 -9.76 4.86 1.34
CA LEU A 41 -9.27 5.06 -0.02
C LEU A 41 -10.33 4.54 -1.00
N ALA A 42 -10.74 5.39 -1.94
CA ALA A 42 -11.54 4.98 -3.08
C ALA A 42 -10.65 4.19 -4.05
N GLY A 43 -10.67 2.86 -4.00
CA GLY A 43 -9.95 2.03 -4.96
C GLY A 43 -10.56 2.16 -6.36
N ILE A 44 -9.78 2.23 -7.43
CA ILE A 44 -10.32 2.13 -8.79
C ILE A 44 -9.99 0.77 -9.38
N ALA A 45 -11.03 0.01 -9.72
CA ALA A 45 -10.94 -1.35 -10.24
C ALA A 45 -11.79 -1.55 -11.50
N GLY A 46 -11.45 -2.57 -12.29
CA GLY A 46 -12.29 -3.03 -13.39
C GLY A 46 -12.53 -2.01 -14.51
N VAL A 47 -11.66 -1.00 -14.68
CA VAL A 47 -11.81 0.04 -15.69
C VAL A 47 -11.80 -0.57 -17.09
N GLY A 48 -12.93 -0.52 -17.77
CA GLY A 48 -13.10 -1.14 -19.09
C GLY A 48 -14.07 -0.37 -19.98
N THR A 49 -13.75 -0.30 -21.27
CA THR A 49 -14.66 0.19 -22.31
C THR A 49 -14.67 -0.82 -23.46
N ARG A 50 -15.87 -1.20 -23.90
CA ARG A 50 -16.09 -2.06 -25.08
C ARG A 50 -15.30 -1.53 -26.28
N ALA A 51 -14.68 -2.42 -27.04
CA ALA A 51 -13.64 -2.08 -28.02
C ALA A 51 -14.12 -1.07 -29.08
N GLU A 52 -15.32 -1.28 -29.59
CA GLU A 52 -16.05 -0.47 -30.57
C GLU A 52 -16.46 0.94 -30.05
N PHE A 53 -16.36 1.15 -28.74
CA PHE A 53 -16.66 2.42 -28.07
C PHE A 53 -15.42 3.13 -27.51
N ARG A 54 -14.21 2.57 -27.72
CA ARG A 54 -12.95 3.20 -27.28
C ARG A 54 -12.66 4.49 -28.03
N ARG A 55 -11.78 5.32 -27.44
CA ARG A 55 -11.31 6.62 -27.97
C ARG A 55 -12.40 7.69 -28.13
N LYS A 56 -13.58 7.48 -27.55
CA LYS A 56 -14.72 8.40 -27.56
C LYS A 56 -14.89 9.17 -26.23
N GLY A 57 -13.85 9.21 -25.39
CA GLY A 57 -13.88 9.91 -24.09
C GLY A 57 -14.64 9.20 -22.96
N ILE A 58 -15.21 8.01 -23.19
CA ILE A 58 -16.04 7.28 -22.21
C ILE A 58 -15.28 7.00 -20.92
N ALA A 59 -14.06 6.47 -21.00
CA ALA A 59 -13.25 6.18 -19.81
C ALA A 59 -12.93 7.44 -19.00
N THR A 60 -12.75 8.59 -19.66
CA THR A 60 -12.54 9.87 -18.96
C THR A 60 -13.79 10.27 -18.19
N ARG A 61 -14.98 10.21 -18.81
CA ARG A 61 -16.25 10.51 -18.13
C ARG A 61 -16.51 9.57 -16.95
N MET A 62 -16.22 8.29 -17.09
CA MET A 62 -16.35 7.34 -15.98
C MET A 62 -15.41 7.66 -14.82
N MET A 63 -14.16 8.07 -15.09
CA MET A 63 -13.22 8.46 -14.04
C MET A 63 -13.64 9.77 -13.35
N GLU A 64 -14.21 10.72 -14.09
CA GLU A 64 -14.78 11.95 -13.54
C GLU A 64 -15.97 11.65 -12.61
N GLU A 65 -16.86 10.77 -13.03
CA GLU A 65 -18.01 10.35 -12.22
C GLU A 65 -17.57 9.53 -11.00
N ALA A 66 -16.58 8.64 -11.15
CA ALA A 66 -16.00 7.91 -10.03
C ALA A 66 -15.35 8.85 -9.00
N ARG A 67 -14.67 9.92 -9.47
CA ARG A 67 -14.13 10.96 -8.59
C ARG A 67 -15.24 11.73 -7.87
N ARG A 68 -16.32 12.08 -8.56
CA ARG A 68 -17.48 12.75 -7.93
C ARG A 68 -18.09 11.87 -6.85
N PHE A 69 -18.38 10.62 -7.18
CA PHE A 69 -18.87 9.63 -6.22
C PHE A 69 -17.93 9.49 -5.02
N ALA A 70 -16.62 9.43 -5.24
CA ALA A 70 -15.64 9.32 -4.16
C ALA A 70 -15.69 10.55 -3.21
N LEU A 71 -15.73 11.76 -3.75
CA LEU A 71 -15.85 12.98 -2.95
C LEU A 71 -17.19 13.03 -2.18
N GLU A 72 -18.30 12.67 -2.82
CA GLU A 72 -19.64 12.61 -2.17
C GLU A 72 -19.70 11.59 -1.03
N LYS A 73 -18.91 10.52 -1.11
CA LYS A 73 -18.77 9.52 -0.04
C LYS A 73 -17.74 9.90 1.02
N GLY A 74 -17.07 11.05 0.89
CA GLY A 74 -16.11 11.55 1.85
C GLY A 74 -14.74 10.88 1.77
N TYR A 75 -14.36 10.32 0.63
CA TYR A 75 -13.00 9.82 0.41
C TYR A 75 -12.05 10.99 0.18
N CYS A 76 -10.97 11.07 0.97
CA CYS A 76 -9.91 12.06 0.77
C CYS A 76 -8.86 11.63 -0.27
N CYS A 77 -8.81 10.34 -0.60
CA CYS A 77 -7.85 9.77 -1.54
C CYS A 77 -8.51 8.74 -2.46
N SER A 78 -7.90 8.54 -3.63
CA SER A 78 -8.24 7.44 -4.53
C SER A 78 -6.97 6.77 -5.07
N GLY A 79 -7.01 5.45 -5.24
CA GLY A 79 -5.81 4.68 -5.60
C GLY A 79 -6.10 3.51 -6.52
N LEU A 80 -5.10 3.11 -7.30
CA LEU A 80 -5.23 2.01 -8.24
C LEU A 80 -3.92 1.27 -8.45
N SER A 81 -4.05 -0.02 -8.79
CA SER A 81 -2.94 -0.87 -9.20
C SER A 81 -3.14 -1.31 -10.64
N THR A 82 -2.12 -1.11 -11.48
CA THR A 82 -2.20 -1.48 -12.90
C THR A 82 -0.93 -2.15 -13.40
N ASN A 83 -1.04 -2.97 -14.45
CA ASN A 83 0.12 -3.65 -15.01
C ASN A 83 1.04 -2.65 -15.74
N TRP A 84 2.36 -2.93 -15.73
CA TRP A 84 3.35 -2.08 -16.40
C TRP A 84 3.04 -1.85 -17.89
N GLY A 85 2.52 -2.86 -18.59
CA GLY A 85 2.15 -2.77 -20.01
C GLY A 85 0.83 -2.05 -20.30
N ASN A 86 0.11 -1.51 -19.31
CA ASN A 86 -1.20 -0.91 -19.56
C ASN A 86 -1.09 0.44 -20.29
N VAL A 87 -1.81 0.56 -21.41
CA VAL A 87 -1.94 1.78 -22.23
C VAL A 87 -2.72 2.91 -21.55
N ALA A 88 -3.42 2.64 -20.44
CA ALA A 88 -4.26 3.59 -19.71
C ALA A 88 -3.49 4.58 -18.82
N ARG A 89 -2.15 4.54 -18.77
CA ARG A 89 -1.34 5.48 -17.96
C ARG A 89 -1.71 6.95 -18.18
N ARG A 90 -1.88 7.35 -19.45
CA ARG A 90 -2.28 8.73 -19.80
C ARG A 90 -3.68 9.11 -19.29
N LEU A 91 -4.60 8.15 -19.21
CA LEU A 91 -5.92 8.38 -18.62
C LEU A 91 -5.78 8.68 -17.13
N TYR A 92 -5.03 7.86 -16.39
CA TYR A 92 -4.86 8.02 -14.95
C TYR A 92 -4.11 9.30 -14.58
N SER A 93 -3.01 9.63 -15.25
CA SER A 93 -2.29 10.89 -14.98
C SER A 93 -3.17 12.12 -15.23
N ARG A 94 -4.01 12.11 -16.27
CA ARG A 94 -4.98 13.20 -16.51
C ARG A 94 -6.08 13.28 -15.45
N ALA A 95 -6.42 12.16 -14.82
CA ALA A 95 -7.35 12.09 -13.70
C ALA A 95 -6.68 12.43 -12.34
N GLY A 96 -5.42 12.89 -12.34
CA GLY A 96 -4.70 13.32 -11.14
C GLY A 96 -3.93 12.23 -10.40
N TYR A 97 -3.81 11.02 -10.98
CA TYR A 97 -3.07 9.93 -10.35
C TYR A 97 -1.56 10.07 -10.56
N THR A 98 -0.84 9.99 -9.46
CA THR A 98 0.63 10.00 -9.40
C THR A 98 1.14 8.59 -9.14
N THR A 99 2.16 8.17 -9.89
CA THR A 99 2.83 6.88 -9.66
C THR A 99 3.68 6.96 -8.40
N LEU A 100 3.51 6.01 -7.48
CA LEU A 100 4.27 5.96 -6.23
C LEU A 100 5.36 4.88 -6.25
N PHE A 101 4.96 3.64 -6.55
CA PHE A 101 5.88 2.50 -6.52
C PHE A 101 5.41 1.38 -7.45
N GLN A 102 6.25 0.34 -7.55
CA GLN A 102 6.08 -0.76 -8.50
C GLN A 102 5.95 -2.10 -7.77
N PRO A 103 4.71 -2.51 -7.38
CA PRO A 103 4.48 -3.81 -6.79
C PRO A 103 4.95 -4.94 -7.71
N GLY A 104 5.44 -6.00 -7.09
CA GLY A 104 6.04 -7.12 -7.78
C GLY A 104 6.12 -8.34 -6.89
N ARG A 105 6.87 -9.32 -7.37
CA ARG A 105 7.09 -10.59 -6.67
C ARG A 105 8.52 -11.04 -6.78
N PHE A 106 8.97 -11.76 -5.77
CA PHE A 106 10.17 -12.57 -5.82
C PHE A 106 9.82 -13.93 -6.42
N GLU A 107 10.52 -14.32 -7.47
CA GLU A 107 10.29 -15.57 -8.19
C GLU A 107 11.56 -16.43 -8.26
N LYS A 108 11.38 -17.75 -8.08
CA LYS A 108 12.44 -18.76 -8.13
C LYS A 108 11.84 -20.12 -8.48
N ARG A 109 12.55 -20.89 -9.32
CA ARG A 109 12.30 -22.33 -9.47
C ARG A 109 12.62 -23.08 -8.17
N LEU A 110 11.73 -23.97 -7.78
CA LEU A 110 11.83 -24.70 -6.53
C LEU A 110 12.76 -25.89 -6.66
N GLU A 111 13.46 -26.17 -5.57
CA GLU A 111 14.35 -27.31 -5.41
C GLU A 111 14.14 -27.86 -3.99
N LYS A 112 14.18 -29.19 -3.84
CA LYS A 112 14.01 -29.82 -2.53
C LYS A 112 15.24 -29.54 -1.66
N ARG A 113 15.03 -29.07 -0.43
CA ARG A 113 16.11 -28.73 0.50
C ARG A 113 15.84 -29.30 1.90
N GLY A 114 16.90 -29.53 2.67
CA GLY A 114 16.76 -29.85 4.10
C GLY A 114 16.23 -28.64 4.85
N VAL A 115 15.16 -28.82 5.64
CA VAL A 115 14.60 -27.74 6.47
C VAL A 115 15.62 -27.40 7.56
N PRO A 116 16.14 -26.17 7.62
CA PRO A 116 17.09 -25.79 8.66
C PRO A 116 16.37 -25.70 10.00
N GLU A 117 17.09 -26.09 11.06
CA GLU A 117 16.60 -25.98 12.43
C GLU A 117 16.53 -24.51 12.87
N ALA A 118 15.49 -24.17 13.62
CA ALA A 118 15.36 -22.90 14.32
C ALA A 118 15.40 -23.16 15.83
N PRO A 119 16.54 -22.97 16.52
CA PRO A 119 16.67 -23.35 17.92
C PRO A 119 15.61 -22.71 18.84
N GLY A 120 14.94 -23.56 19.62
CA GLY A 120 13.89 -23.16 20.56
C GLY A 120 12.62 -22.63 19.88
N VAL A 121 12.36 -23.01 18.64
CA VAL A 121 11.15 -22.66 17.88
C VAL A 121 10.61 -23.91 17.21
N ALA A 122 9.32 -24.19 17.41
CA ALA A 122 8.61 -25.24 16.70
C ALA A 122 7.98 -24.67 15.42
N VAL A 123 8.19 -25.33 14.28
CA VAL A 123 7.44 -25.07 13.05
C VAL A 123 6.34 -26.12 12.94
N ARG A 124 5.09 -25.66 12.82
CA ARG A 124 3.90 -26.51 12.75
C ARG A 124 2.93 -26.05 11.67
N PRO A 125 2.00 -26.90 11.23
CA PRO A 125 0.87 -26.46 10.42
C PRO A 125 0.02 -25.41 11.13
N TYR A 126 -0.65 -24.59 10.32
CA TYR A 126 -1.70 -23.67 10.76
C TYR A 126 -2.84 -24.40 11.48
N ARG A 127 -3.44 -23.72 12.46
CA ARG A 127 -4.63 -24.16 13.18
C ARG A 127 -5.70 -23.08 13.10
N GLU A 128 -6.96 -23.48 12.97
CA GLU A 128 -8.07 -22.54 13.10
C GLU A 128 -8.01 -21.82 14.46
N GLY A 129 -8.13 -20.49 14.45
CA GLY A 129 -7.89 -19.63 15.61
C GLY A 129 -6.55 -18.89 15.58
N ASP A 130 -5.58 -19.31 14.76
CA ASP A 130 -4.29 -18.61 14.64
C ASP A 130 -4.43 -17.22 13.99
N GLU A 131 -5.51 -16.95 13.24
CA GLU A 131 -5.64 -15.79 12.35
C GLU A 131 -5.40 -14.47 13.08
N ALA A 132 -5.96 -14.31 14.27
CA ALA A 132 -5.82 -13.08 15.05
C ALA A 132 -4.34 -12.81 15.43
N CYS A 133 -3.57 -13.85 15.74
CA CYS A 133 -2.13 -13.74 16.01
C CYS A 133 -1.34 -13.44 14.73
N LEU A 134 -1.66 -14.11 13.61
CA LEU A 134 -0.99 -13.87 12.33
C LEU A 134 -1.20 -12.44 11.83
N MET A 135 -2.42 -11.90 11.98
CA MET A 135 -2.74 -10.53 11.57
C MET A 135 -2.02 -9.52 12.46
N ARG A 136 -2.03 -9.68 13.79
CA ARG A 136 -1.26 -8.81 14.69
C ARG A 136 0.24 -8.84 14.40
N LEU A 137 0.79 -10.00 14.08
CA LEU A 137 2.19 -10.12 13.67
C LEU A 137 2.44 -9.32 12.38
N PHE A 138 1.61 -9.50 11.36
CA PHE A 138 1.72 -8.76 10.10
C PHE A 138 1.63 -7.24 10.32
N GLU A 139 0.62 -6.77 11.05
CA GLU A 139 0.44 -5.35 11.36
C GLU A 139 1.63 -4.77 12.11
N ARG A 140 2.23 -5.54 13.03
CA ARG A 140 3.44 -5.11 13.75
C ARG A 140 4.67 -5.03 12.84
N VAL A 141 4.86 -6.00 11.96
CA VAL A 141 6.02 -6.05 11.04
C VAL A 141 5.94 -4.91 10.02
N TYR A 142 4.74 -4.61 9.52
CA TYR A 142 4.50 -3.59 8.49
C TYR A 142 3.91 -2.28 9.02
N ALA A 143 3.92 -2.08 10.35
CA ALA A 143 3.55 -0.81 10.97
C ALA A 143 4.28 0.39 10.35
N PRO A 144 5.60 0.36 10.06
CA PRO A 144 6.28 1.51 9.47
C PRO A 144 6.12 1.62 7.94
N PHE A 145 5.41 0.69 7.30
CA PHE A 145 5.29 0.64 5.84
C PHE A 145 4.02 1.31 5.36
N PHE A 146 4.08 2.04 4.26
CA PHE A 146 2.92 2.51 3.52
C PHE A 146 2.36 1.41 2.61
N GLY A 147 1.05 1.36 2.40
CA GLY A 147 0.52 0.83 1.13
C GLY A 147 -0.22 -0.50 1.16
N TRP A 148 -0.43 -1.09 2.34
CA TRP A 148 -1.21 -2.32 2.50
C TRP A 148 -2.60 -2.01 3.03
N ARG A 149 -3.59 -2.86 2.71
CA ARG A 149 -4.96 -2.72 3.20
C ARG A 149 -5.12 -3.47 4.52
N LYS A 150 -5.86 -2.89 5.45
CA LYS A 150 -6.20 -3.52 6.73
C LYS A 150 -6.62 -4.98 6.54
N LYS A 151 -5.93 -5.88 7.24
CA LYS A 151 -6.20 -7.32 7.15
C LYS A 151 -7.13 -7.72 8.29
N THR A 152 -8.32 -8.20 7.93
CA THR A 152 -9.27 -8.77 8.88
C THR A 152 -9.25 -10.30 8.77
N SER A 153 -9.50 -11.01 9.87
CA SER A 153 -9.59 -12.48 9.84
C SER A 153 -10.62 -12.97 8.83
N ALA A 154 -11.78 -12.28 8.72
CA ALA A 154 -12.81 -12.63 7.75
C ALA A 154 -12.32 -12.55 6.30
N ARG A 155 -11.64 -11.46 5.91
CA ARG A 155 -11.07 -11.30 4.56
C ARG A 155 -9.94 -12.30 4.31
N TRP A 156 -9.06 -12.46 5.30
CA TRP A 156 -7.93 -13.39 5.21
C TRP A 156 -8.41 -14.84 4.99
N ASN A 157 -9.46 -15.25 5.72
CA ASN A 157 -10.13 -16.54 5.56
C ASN A 157 -10.83 -16.68 4.20
N ALA A 158 -11.55 -15.65 3.75
CA ALA A 158 -12.23 -15.68 2.46
C ALA A 158 -11.26 -15.92 1.28
N LEU A 159 -10.11 -15.24 1.28
CA LEU A 159 -9.07 -15.42 0.25
C LEU A 159 -8.38 -16.78 0.27
N ARG A 160 -8.45 -17.49 1.40
CA ARG A 160 -7.77 -18.78 1.61
C ARG A 160 -8.73 -19.96 1.61
N LYS A 161 -10.03 -19.73 1.40
CA LYS A 161 -11.05 -20.78 1.42
C LYS A 161 -10.74 -21.89 0.42
N GLU A 162 -10.50 -21.52 -0.85
CA GLU A 162 -10.26 -22.49 -1.92
C GLU A 162 -9.02 -23.35 -1.65
N ILE A 163 -7.90 -22.72 -1.25
CA ILE A 163 -6.67 -23.47 -1.01
C ILE A 163 -6.76 -24.34 0.24
N ARG A 164 -7.43 -23.88 1.29
CA ARG A 164 -7.66 -24.65 2.52
C ARG A 164 -8.46 -25.93 2.27
N GLU A 165 -9.43 -25.88 1.35
CA GLU A 165 -10.23 -27.05 0.95
C GLU A 165 -9.42 -28.08 0.15
N GLN A 166 -8.38 -27.63 -0.58
CA GLN A 166 -7.52 -28.48 -1.40
C GLN A 166 -6.31 -29.02 -0.64
N ASP A 167 -5.77 -28.22 0.28
CA ASP A 167 -4.50 -28.45 0.95
C ASP A 167 -4.56 -27.85 2.37
N PRO A 168 -4.73 -28.68 3.41
CA PRO A 168 -4.83 -28.19 4.80
C PRO A 168 -3.48 -27.74 5.37
N GLU A 169 -2.34 -28.07 4.75
CA GLU A 169 -0.98 -27.75 5.23
C GLU A 169 -0.35 -26.55 4.50
N PHE A 170 -1.17 -25.77 3.78
CA PHE A 170 -0.78 -24.61 2.97
C PHE A 170 -0.15 -23.43 3.73
N ILE A 171 -0.11 -23.48 5.07
CA ILE A 171 0.51 -22.49 5.95
C ILE A 171 1.30 -23.20 7.07
N PHE A 172 2.53 -22.71 7.27
CA PHE A 172 3.42 -23.08 8.36
C PHE A 172 3.54 -21.91 9.35
N VAL A 173 3.44 -22.22 10.64
CA VAL A 173 3.53 -21.27 11.75
C VAL A 173 4.74 -21.65 12.60
N ALA A 174 5.58 -20.66 12.90
CA ALA A 174 6.68 -20.78 13.83
C ALA A 174 6.25 -20.23 15.20
N GLU A 175 6.36 -21.05 16.24
CA GLU A 175 5.97 -20.69 17.61
C GLU A 175 7.02 -21.10 18.65
N ASP A 176 7.07 -20.35 19.74
CA ASP A 176 7.86 -20.65 20.94
C ASP A 176 7.04 -20.33 22.21
N GLU A 177 7.69 -20.30 23.37
CA GLU A 177 7.05 -19.99 24.65
C GLU A 177 6.43 -18.58 24.72
N GLU A 178 6.89 -17.62 23.90
CA GLU A 178 6.30 -16.29 23.77
C GLU A 178 5.14 -16.23 22.77
N GLY A 179 4.84 -17.35 22.10
CA GLY A 179 3.79 -17.50 21.11
C GLY A 179 4.29 -17.45 19.67
N VAL A 180 3.44 -16.95 18.76
CA VAL A 180 3.73 -16.95 17.32
C VAL A 180 4.85 -15.97 16.99
N GLN A 181 5.92 -16.51 16.39
CA GLN A 181 7.10 -15.76 15.96
C GLN A 181 7.11 -15.46 14.46
N GLY A 182 6.41 -16.25 13.66
CA GLY A 182 6.34 -16.05 12.22
C GLY A 182 5.44 -17.04 11.52
N TRP A 183 5.18 -16.81 10.25
CA TRP A 183 4.46 -17.76 9.41
C TRP A 183 4.84 -17.59 7.94
N ALA A 184 4.66 -18.66 7.18
CA ALA A 184 4.75 -18.66 5.73
C ALA A 184 3.57 -19.44 5.17
N GLY A 185 3.01 -18.99 4.06
CA GLY A 185 1.90 -19.69 3.43
C GLY A 185 1.67 -19.27 2.00
N CYS A 186 0.62 -19.83 1.41
CA CYS A 186 0.19 -19.45 0.07
C CYS A 186 -1.33 -19.29 -0.05
N PHE A 187 -1.77 -18.63 -1.10
CA PHE A 187 -3.19 -18.49 -1.43
C PHE A 187 -3.37 -18.22 -2.93
N ARG A 188 -4.56 -18.52 -3.46
CA ARG A 188 -4.90 -18.22 -4.85
C ARG A 188 -5.45 -16.81 -4.96
N GLN A 189 -4.96 -16.11 -5.97
CA GLN A 189 -5.47 -14.80 -6.38
C GLN A 189 -5.51 -14.75 -7.90
N TRP A 190 -6.13 -13.73 -8.49
CA TRP A 190 -6.16 -13.56 -9.96
C TRP A 190 -4.76 -13.49 -10.61
N VAL A 191 -3.70 -13.21 -9.84
CA VAL A 191 -2.28 -13.27 -10.27
C VAL A 191 -1.66 -14.67 -10.23
N GLY A 192 -2.42 -15.70 -9.84
CA GLY A 192 -1.96 -17.07 -9.63
C GLY A 192 -1.78 -17.41 -8.14
N LEU A 193 -0.97 -18.44 -7.88
CA LEU A 193 -0.61 -18.85 -6.52
C LEU A 193 0.40 -17.86 -5.94
N ALA A 194 0.00 -17.11 -4.91
CA ALA A 194 0.83 -16.15 -4.22
C ALA A 194 1.35 -16.77 -2.91
N ALA A 195 2.63 -16.58 -2.64
CA ALA A 195 3.27 -16.95 -1.38
C ALA A 195 3.59 -15.72 -0.53
N GLU A 196 3.65 -15.93 0.77
CA GLU A 196 3.96 -14.91 1.77
C GLU A 196 4.80 -15.48 2.90
N LEU A 197 5.58 -14.62 3.55
CA LEU A 197 6.46 -14.97 4.66
C LEU A 197 6.63 -13.75 5.56
N TYR A 198 6.31 -13.93 6.84
CA TYR A 198 6.33 -12.85 7.82
C TYR A 198 6.91 -13.36 9.14
N VAL A 199 7.94 -12.68 9.66
CA VAL A 199 8.63 -13.09 10.88
C VAL A 199 8.91 -11.87 11.76
N ARG A 200 8.57 -12.01 13.05
CA ARG A 200 8.77 -11.00 14.10
C ARG A 200 10.24 -10.58 14.16
N PRO A 201 10.55 -9.26 14.28
CA PRO A 201 11.90 -8.82 14.58
C PRO A 201 12.43 -9.43 15.87
N SER A 202 13.53 -10.18 15.79
CA SER A 202 14.22 -10.80 16.91
C SER A 202 15.63 -11.26 16.51
N ALA A 203 16.48 -11.62 17.47
CA ALA A 203 17.80 -12.20 17.20
C ALA A 203 17.71 -13.54 16.44
N ARG A 204 16.58 -14.26 16.57
CA ARG A 204 16.31 -15.54 15.89
C ARG A 204 15.54 -15.37 14.58
N ARG A 205 15.29 -14.13 14.12
CA ARG A 205 14.46 -13.86 12.93
C ARG A 205 14.95 -14.60 11.68
N ARG A 206 16.26 -14.63 11.44
CA ARG A 206 16.85 -15.29 10.25
C ARG A 206 16.65 -16.81 10.24
N PRO A 207 17.07 -17.58 11.27
CA PRO A 207 16.85 -19.03 11.26
C PRO A 207 15.35 -19.40 11.21
N ILE A 208 14.48 -18.66 11.89
CA ILE A 208 13.02 -18.86 11.81
C ILE A 208 12.52 -18.67 10.37
N ALA A 209 12.90 -17.56 9.72
CA ALA A 209 12.48 -17.27 8.37
C ALA A 209 13.00 -18.29 7.35
N GLN A 210 14.22 -18.79 7.52
CA GLN A 210 14.78 -19.86 6.68
C GLN A 210 14.02 -21.17 6.86
N SER A 211 13.68 -21.54 8.10
CA SER A 211 12.92 -22.76 8.39
C SER A 211 11.51 -22.71 7.78
N LEU A 212 10.82 -21.57 7.93
CA LEU A 212 9.51 -21.34 7.32
C LEU A 212 9.55 -21.32 5.80
N LEU A 213 10.54 -20.61 5.21
CA LEU A 213 10.72 -20.53 3.76
C LEU A 213 10.92 -21.92 3.15
N VAL A 214 11.86 -22.70 3.69
CA VAL A 214 12.18 -24.04 3.15
C VAL A 214 11.02 -25.01 3.37
N SER A 215 10.31 -24.91 4.49
CA SER A 215 9.09 -25.71 4.74
C SER A 215 8.04 -25.46 3.66
N LEU A 216 7.74 -24.18 3.38
CA LEU A 216 6.78 -23.83 2.33
C LEU A 216 7.26 -24.22 0.93
N GLU A 217 8.53 -24.01 0.60
CA GLU A 217 9.08 -24.41 -0.71
C GLU A 217 8.97 -25.92 -0.95
N ASN A 218 9.36 -26.73 0.04
CA ASN A 218 9.27 -28.19 -0.05
C ASN A 218 7.82 -28.66 -0.19
N HIS A 219 6.91 -28.01 0.54
CA HIS A 219 5.48 -28.28 0.47
C HIS A 219 4.92 -27.96 -0.92
N LEU A 220 5.18 -26.76 -1.45
CA LEU A 220 4.79 -26.36 -2.79
C LEU A 220 5.32 -27.34 -3.86
N LEU A 221 6.59 -27.74 -3.74
CA LEU A 221 7.18 -28.73 -4.65
C LEU A 221 6.48 -30.10 -4.56
N SER A 222 6.08 -30.53 -3.36
CA SER A 222 5.31 -31.77 -3.18
C SER A 222 3.91 -31.72 -3.82
N GLN A 223 3.35 -30.52 -3.97
CA GLN A 223 2.10 -30.26 -4.67
C GLN A 223 2.28 -30.07 -6.20
N GLY A 224 3.49 -30.32 -6.71
CA GLY A 224 3.80 -30.18 -8.15
C GLY A 224 4.00 -28.73 -8.61
N VAL A 225 4.18 -27.78 -7.68
CA VAL A 225 4.52 -26.40 -8.03
C VAL A 225 6.01 -26.31 -8.32
N GLU A 226 6.38 -25.86 -9.52
CA GLU A 226 7.78 -25.74 -9.94
C GLU A 226 8.40 -24.38 -9.64
N GLU A 227 7.58 -23.34 -9.42
CA GLU A 227 8.04 -21.96 -9.20
C GLU A 227 7.24 -21.30 -8.07
N ALA A 228 7.93 -20.70 -7.10
CA ALA A 228 7.29 -19.95 -6.01
C ALA A 228 7.32 -18.44 -6.27
N HIS A 229 6.22 -17.76 -5.89
CA HIS A 229 6.00 -16.33 -6.10
C HIS A 229 5.72 -15.61 -4.78
N PHE A 230 6.74 -15.04 -4.14
CA PHE A 230 6.57 -14.29 -2.90
C PHE A 230 6.23 -12.82 -3.17
N TRP A 231 5.05 -12.38 -2.73
CA TRP A 231 4.59 -11.00 -2.89
C TRP A 231 4.98 -10.13 -1.69
N LEU A 232 6.29 -10.06 -1.46
CA LEU A 232 6.90 -9.26 -0.39
C LEU A 232 7.53 -7.99 -0.96
N SER A 233 7.69 -6.98 -0.10
CA SER A 233 8.27 -5.72 -0.53
C SER A 233 9.78 -5.84 -0.75
N PRO A 234 10.33 -5.33 -1.87
CA PRO A 234 11.77 -5.16 -2.02
C PRO A 234 12.34 -4.07 -1.09
N LYS A 235 11.49 -3.25 -0.47
CA LYS A 235 11.86 -2.23 0.53
C LYS A 235 11.91 -2.79 1.97
N ASP A 236 11.42 -4.01 2.21
CA ASP A 236 11.74 -4.73 3.45
C ASP A 236 13.13 -5.38 3.29
N ALA A 237 14.15 -4.69 3.77
CA ALA A 237 15.55 -5.13 3.64
C ALA A 237 15.77 -6.54 4.20
N PHE A 238 15.08 -6.94 5.27
CA PHE A 238 15.23 -8.28 5.83
C PHE A 238 14.67 -9.34 4.87
N SER A 239 13.41 -9.19 4.45
CA SER A 239 12.75 -10.17 3.58
C SER A 239 13.40 -10.21 2.19
N ALA A 240 13.77 -9.05 1.65
CA ALA A 240 14.46 -8.96 0.37
C ALA A 240 15.82 -9.66 0.41
N HIS A 241 16.67 -9.38 1.41
CA HIS A 241 17.97 -10.04 1.54
C HIS A 241 17.83 -11.55 1.77
N LEU A 242 16.85 -11.99 2.56
CA LEU A 242 16.57 -13.41 2.77
C LEU A 242 16.23 -14.10 1.44
N LEU A 243 15.33 -13.53 0.65
CA LEU A 243 14.90 -14.12 -0.62
C LEU A 243 16.03 -14.11 -1.67
N PHE A 244 16.75 -13.00 -1.81
CA PHE A 244 17.92 -12.94 -2.70
C PHE A 244 18.99 -13.97 -2.32
N ALA A 245 19.29 -14.11 -1.04
CA ALA A 245 20.26 -15.11 -0.55
C ALA A 245 19.79 -16.56 -0.78
N ASN A 246 18.50 -16.79 -1.03
CA ASN A 246 17.92 -18.10 -1.36
C ASN A 246 17.68 -18.29 -2.86
N GLY A 247 18.20 -17.39 -3.71
CA GLY A 247 18.17 -17.51 -5.17
C GLY A 247 16.94 -16.91 -5.85
N TYR A 248 16.09 -16.17 -5.12
CA TYR A 248 14.96 -15.47 -5.73
C TYR A 248 15.41 -14.24 -6.51
N THR A 249 14.66 -13.92 -7.56
CA THR A 249 14.81 -12.66 -8.29
C THR A 249 13.55 -11.82 -8.17
N PHE A 250 13.69 -10.51 -7.96
CA PHE A 250 12.55 -9.61 -7.89
C PHE A 250 12.13 -9.15 -9.28
N ARG A 251 10.83 -9.24 -9.59
CA ARG A 251 10.22 -8.66 -10.78
C ARG A 251 9.10 -7.71 -10.39
N ALA A 252 9.30 -6.43 -10.69
CA ALA A 252 8.21 -5.48 -10.75
C ALA A 252 7.24 -5.90 -11.88
N ARG A 253 5.95 -6.00 -11.56
CA ARG A 253 4.91 -6.41 -12.52
C ARG A 253 3.82 -5.34 -12.66
N ARG A 254 3.66 -4.51 -11.64
CA ARG A 254 2.59 -3.52 -11.54
C ARG A 254 3.13 -2.14 -11.17
N VAL A 255 2.23 -1.17 -11.19
CA VAL A 255 2.41 0.19 -10.73
C VAL A 255 1.24 0.51 -9.81
N PHE A 256 1.53 1.02 -8.62
CA PHE A 256 0.53 1.63 -7.76
C PHE A 256 0.52 3.14 -7.98
N MET A 257 -0.67 3.71 -8.11
CA MET A 257 -0.89 5.13 -8.28
C MET A 257 -1.89 5.65 -7.26
N LEU A 258 -1.71 6.90 -6.85
CA LEU A 258 -2.54 7.58 -5.85
C LEU A 258 -2.95 8.97 -6.34
N SER A 259 -4.13 9.42 -5.96
CA SER A 259 -4.63 10.77 -6.13
C SER A 259 -5.17 11.29 -4.79
N ILE A 260 -4.74 12.49 -4.39
CA ILE A 260 -5.30 13.20 -3.24
C ILE A 260 -6.50 14.01 -3.74
N LEU A 261 -7.69 13.64 -3.29
CA LEU A 261 -8.95 14.26 -3.68
C LEU A 261 -9.27 15.48 -2.83
N ASP A 262 -8.93 15.42 -1.53
CA ASP A 262 -9.15 16.47 -0.53
C ASP A 262 -7.97 16.49 0.47
N LEU A 263 -7.06 17.44 0.29
CA LEU A 263 -5.87 17.58 1.14
C LEU A 263 -6.21 17.91 2.61
N PRO A 264 -7.07 18.92 2.93
CA PRO A 264 -7.46 19.17 4.32
C PRO A 264 -7.99 17.94 5.04
N GLN A 265 -8.88 17.19 4.38
CA GLN A 265 -9.45 15.97 4.97
C GLN A 265 -8.37 14.91 5.18
N LEU A 266 -7.46 14.70 4.21
CA LEU A 266 -6.34 13.77 4.36
C LEU A 266 -5.44 14.16 5.53
N LEU A 267 -5.02 15.44 5.62
CA LEU A 267 -4.18 15.91 6.71
C LEU A 267 -4.86 15.71 8.07
N GLY A 268 -6.17 15.92 8.15
CA GLY A 268 -6.98 15.64 9.34
C GLY A 268 -6.90 14.18 9.78
N VAL A 269 -6.99 13.23 8.83
CA VAL A 269 -6.83 11.79 9.12
C VAL A 269 -5.40 11.46 9.55
N LEU A 270 -4.40 12.19 9.06
CA LEU A 270 -2.98 11.95 9.34
C LEU A 270 -2.47 12.62 10.63
N LEU A 271 -3.26 13.47 11.32
CA LEU A 271 -2.84 14.11 12.57
C LEU A 271 -2.26 13.12 13.61
N PRO A 272 -2.86 11.95 13.87
CA PRO A 272 -2.29 10.99 14.83
C PRO A 272 -0.94 10.42 14.40
N LEU A 273 -0.67 10.35 13.09
CA LEU A 273 0.64 9.93 12.57
C LEU A 273 1.67 11.04 12.79
N PHE A 274 1.31 12.29 12.52
CA PHE A 274 2.18 13.43 12.74
C PHE A 274 2.52 13.63 14.23
N ASP A 275 1.54 13.49 15.13
CA ASP A 275 1.77 13.52 16.59
C ASP A 275 2.81 12.46 17.03
N ARG A 276 2.69 11.23 16.51
CA ARG A 276 3.66 10.17 16.84
C ARG A 276 5.04 10.46 16.29
N ARG A 277 5.15 10.98 15.07
CA ARG A 277 6.42 11.34 14.44
C ARG A 277 7.13 12.47 15.19
N LEU A 278 6.38 13.48 15.65
CA LEU A 278 6.94 14.60 16.41
C LEU A 278 7.24 14.27 17.88
N LYS A 279 6.80 13.12 18.39
CA LYS A 279 7.09 12.72 19.77
C LYS A 279 8.60 12.50 19.96
N GLY A 280 9.24 13.42 20.67
CA GLY A 280 10.71 13.44 20.80
C GLY A 280 11.44 14.01 19.56
N GLY A 281 10.70 14.62 18.64
CA GLY A 281 11.20 15.32 17.47
C GLY A 281 11.72 16.74 17.79
N PRO A 282 11.96 17.55 16.74
CA PRO A 282 12.50 18.91 16.91
C PRO A 282 11.54 19.81 17.70
N PRO A 283 12.05 20.73 18.55
CA PRO A 283 11.23 21.57 19.43
C PRO A 283 10.55 22.75 18.69
N TRP A 284 10.29 22.62 17.39
CA TRP A 284 9.71 23.69 16.58
C TRP A 284 8.21 23.85 16.87
N LYS A 285 7.75 25.09 16.95
CA LYS A 285 6.33 25.46 17.12
C LYS A 285 5.97 26.57 16.15
N GLY A 286 4.77 26.53 15.59
CA GLY A 286 4.31 27.48 14.59
C GLY A 286 3.30 26.87 13.64
N VAL A 287 3.09 27.51 12.49
CA VAL A 287 2.17 27.09 11.44
C VAL A 287 2.96 26.82 10.15
N ILE A 288 2.83 25.61 9.61
CA ILE A 288 3.37 25.24 8.30
C ILE A 288 2.23 25.22 7.28
N GLY A 289 2.33 26.04 6.24
CA GLY A 289 1.45 25.99 5.07
C GLY A 289 1.95 24.96 4.07
N ILE A 290 1.04 24.18 3.48
CA ILE A 290 1.32 23.24 2.39
C ILE A 290 0.46 23.67 1.20
N GLN A 291 1.09 24.02 0.10
CA GLN A 291 0.41 24.61 -1.06
C GLN A 291 0.74 23.91 -2.37
N THR A 292 -0.28 23.76 -3.21
CA THR A 292 -0.18 23.37 -4.62
C THR A 292 -1.06 24.30 -5.45
N PRO A 293 -0.98 24.27 -6.80
CA PRO A 293 -1.85 25.09 -7.65
C PRO A 293 -3.36 24.84 -7.50
N VAL A 294 -3.77 23.72 -6.90
CA VAL A 294 -5.17 23.27 -6.87
C VAL A 294 -5.74 23.03 -5.46
N GLN A 295 -4.88 22.88 -4.46
CA GLN A 295 -5.27 22.63 -3.07
C GLN A 295 -4.16 23.09 -2.13
N GLY A 296 -4.54 23.48 -0.92
CA GLY A 296 -3.61 23.84 0.13
C GLY A 296 -4.27 23.86 1.49
N HIS A 297 -3.47 23.66 2.53
CA HIS A 297 -3.91 23.74 3.92
C HIS A 297 -2.71 23.89 4.86
N SER A 298 -2.99 24.25 6.10
CA SER A 298 -1.94 24.51 7.08
C SER A 298 -2.02 23.55 8.26
N LEU A 299 -0.85 23.22 8.83
CA LEU A 299 -0.69 22.47 10.06
C LEU A 299 -0.15 23.40 11.15
N ARG A 300 -0.81 23.43 12.31
CA ARG A 300 -0.27 24.06 13.51
C ARG A 300 0.48 23.03 14.34
N ILE A 301 1.72 23.36 14.69
CA ILE A 301 2.60 22.57 15.53
C ILE A 301 2.72 23.27 16.89
N GLY A 302 2.27 22.59 17.95
CA GLY A 302 2.27 23.08 19.32
C GLY A 302 2.69 21.99 20.29
N GLU A 303 1.80 21.64 21.23
CA GLU A 303 1.96 20.43 22.06
C GLU A 303 1.58 19.15 21.31
N GLY A 304 0.84 19.31 20.21
CA GLY A 304 0.54 18.30 19.20
C GLY A 304 0.37 18.97 17.84
N VAL A 305 -0.19 18.23 16.89
CA VAL A 305 -0.44 18.68 15.51
C VAL A 305 -1.93 18.85 15.29
N SER A 306 -2.34 20.01 14.78
CA SER A 306 -3.73 20.27 14.38
C SER A 306 -3.79 20.93 13.01
N LEU A 307 -4.97 20.91 12.40
CA LEU A 307 -5.23 21.73 11.22
C LEU A 307 -5.33 23.21 11.62
N GLU A 308 -4.88 24.09 10.74
CA GLU A 308 -4.99 25.54 10.89
C GLU A 308 -5.79 26.12 9.72
N GLU A 309 -6.98 26.64 10.03
CA GLU A 309 -7.88 27.24 9.04
C GLU A 309 -7.61 28.74 8.85
N ARG A 310 -7.04 29.41 9.85
CA ARG A 310 -6.92 30.88 9.90
C ARG A 310 -5.57 31.31 10.47
N GLY A 311 -4.68 31.72 9.59
CA GLY A 311 -3.43 32.33 10.00
C GLY A 311 -2.47 32.42 8.84
N ARG A 312 -1.54 33.36 8.93
CA ARG A 312 -0.40 33.36 8.02
C ARG A 312 0.56 32.24 8.48
N PRO A 313 1.01 31.35 7.57
CA PRO A 313 1.99 30.36 7.93
C PRO A 313 3.33 31.02 8.31
N ASP A 314 3.99 30.46 9.32
CA ASP A 314 5.35 30.83 9.70
C ASP A 314 6.37 30.31 8.67
N ALA A 315 6.05 29.19 8.02
CA ALA A 315 6.71 28.74 6.79
C ALA A 315 5.72 28.09 5.83
N GLU A 316 5.86 28.38 4.55
CA GLU A 316 5.02 27.84 3.47
C GLU A 316 5.85 26.93 2.57
N VAL A 317 5.35 25.72 2.33
CA VAL A 317 5.94 24.73 1.42
C VAL A 317 5.07 24.66 0.17
N ALA A 318 5.59 25.19 -0.94
CA ALA A 318 4.89 25.21 -2.22
C ALA A 318 5.48 24.19 -3.20
N MET A 319 4.61 23.38 -3.83
CA MET A 319 5.02 22.30 -4.72
C MET A 319 3.97 21.92 -5.78
N PRO A 320 4.34 21.23 -6.88
CA PRO A 320 3.38 20.60 -7.77
C PRO A 320 2.55 19.51 -7.08
N GLN A 321 1.34 19.26 -7.57
CA GLN A 321 0.43 18.23 -7.02
C GLN A 321 1.08 16.83 -6.96
N GLU A 322 1.88 16.45 -7.97
CA GLU A 322 2.55 15.15 -7.97
C GLU A 322 3.61 15.02 -6.86
N VAL A 323 4.29 16.11 -6.56
CA VAL A 323 5.30 16.16 -5.48
C VAL A 323 4.60 16.05 -4.13
N LEU A 324 3.47 16.76 -3.94
CA LEU A 324 2.64 16.61 -2.75
C LEU A 324 2.21 15.16 -2.52
N VAL A 325 1.70 14.49 -3.56
CA VAL A 325 1.23 13.10 -3.46
C VAL A 325 2.37 12.17 -3.07
N ARG A 326 3.57 12.35 -3.63
CA ARG A 326 4.74 11.52 -3.30
C ARG A 326 5.29 11.84 -1.90
N LEU A 327 5.32 13.10 -1.51
CA LEU A 327 5.82 13.56 -0.21
C LEU A 327 4.91 13.07 0.94
N VAL A 328 3.60 13.28 0.83
CA VAL A 328 2.64 12.91 1.89
C VAL A 328 2.52 11.39 2.04
N SER A 329 2.71 10.62 0.96
CA SER A 329 2.78 9.15 1.01
C SER A 329 4.15 8.61 1.44
N GLY A 330 5.16 9.48 1.59
CA GLY A 330 6.54 9.10 1.90
C GLY A 330 7.25 8.32 0.77
N ALA A 331 6.75 8.41 -0.47
CA ALA A 331 7.42 7.87 -1.67
C ALA A 331 8.55 8.80 -2.20
N LEU A 332 8.69 9.98 -1.61
CA LEU A 332 9.76 10.94 -1.84
C LEU A 332 10.09 11.59 -0.49
N GLY A 333 11.36 11.59 -0.08
CA GLY A 333 11.79 12.26 1.14
C GLY A 333 11.76 13.78 0.99
N PHE A 334 11.41 14.49 2.05
CA PHE A 334 11.34 15.96 2.02
C PHE A 334 12.64 16.62 1.56
N ARG A 335 13.78 16.22 2.16
CA ARG A 335 15.08 16.81 1.85
C ARG A 335 15.54 16.54 0.43
N GLU A 336 15.27 15.35 -0.10
CA GLU A 336 15.53 15.03 -1.51
C GLU A 336 14.69 15.95 -2.41
N ALA A 337 13.39 16.11 -2.13
CA ALA A 337 12.53 17.00 -2.90
C ALA A 337 13.00 18.46 -2.89
N TYR A 338 13.47 18.96 -1.73
CA TYR A 338 14.01 20.31 -1.61
C TYR A 338 15.32 20.48 -2.39
N LEU A 339 16.27 19.57 -2.23
CA LEU A 339 17.59 19.64 -2.88
C LEU A 339 17.50 19.51 -4.40
N GLU A 340 16.57 18.72 -4.90
CA GLU A 340 16.30 18.56 -6.34
C GLU A 340 15.44 19.70 -6.93
N GLY A 341 15.08 20.70 -6.12
CA GLY A 341 14.29 21.85 -6.56
C GLY A 341 12.85 21.52 -6.96
N LEU A 342 12.30 20.42 -6.43
CA LEU A 342 10.92 19.98 -6.71
C LEU A 342 9.87 20.72 -5.88
N LEU A 343 10.31 21.39 -4.82
CA LEU A 343 9.49 22.23 -3.96
C LEU A 343 10.26 23.46 -3.50
N THR A 344 9.55 24.43 -2.94
CA THR A 344 10.12 25.66 -2.37
C THR A 344 9.61 25.83 -0.94
N VAL A 345 10.41 26.51 -0.11
CA VAL A 345 10.04 26.87 1.26
C VAL A 345 10.27 28.37 1.45
N GLU A 346 9.26 29.06 1.96
CA GLU A 346 9.31 30.49 2.30
C GLU A 346 8.91 30.71 3.77
N PRO A 347 9.68 31.46 4.58
CA PRO A 347 10.97 32.07 4.27
C PRO A 347 12.07 31.00 4.05
N GLU A 348 13.29 31.45 3.75
CA GLU A 348 14.44 30.58 3.51
C GLU A 348 14.57 29.46 4.56
N MET A 349 14.91 28.26 4.09
CA MET A 349 14.98 27.05 4.90
C MET A 349 15.90 27.23 6.11
N MET A 350 15.32 27.18 7.31
CA MET A 350 16.06 27.18 8.57
C MET A 350 16.23 25.74 9.11
N PRO A 351 17.30 25.43 9.86
CA PRO A 351 17.53 24.08 10.40
C PRO A 351 16.36 23.49 11.20
N GLY A 352 15.60 24.34 11.91
CA GLY A 352 14.42 23.90 12.65
C GLY A 352 13.23 23.49 11.77
N ILE A 353 13.06 24.16 10.62
CA ILE A 353 12.02 23.85 9.64
C ILE A 353 12.40 22.59 8.85
N ASP A 354 13.68 22.47 8.46
CA ASP A 354 14.21 21.27 7.79
C ASP A 354 13.98 20.01 8.63
N ALA A 355 14.43 20.02 9.88
CA ALA A 355 14.25 18.90 10.80
C ALA A 355 12.76 18.58 11.04
N LEU A 356 11.90 19.60 11.13
CA LEU A 356 10.46 19.42 11.29
C LEU A 356 9.85 18.72 10.07
N LEU A 357 10.16 19.19 8.87
CA LEU A 357 9.58 18.69 7.63
C LEU A 357 10.09 17.28 7.29
N GLU A 358 11.36 16.98 7.55
CA GLU A 358 11.88 15.59 7.49
C GLU A 358 11.16 14.67 8.49
N THR A 359 10.86 15.17 9.69
CA THR A 359 10.14 14.38 10.71
C THR A 359 8.68 14.15 10.33
N LEU A 360 7.99 15.16 9.78
CA LEU A 360 6.59 15.06 9.37
C LEU A 360 6.41 14.22 8.10
N PHE A 361 7.32 14.36 7.12
CA PHE A 361 7.25 13.73 5.80
C PHE A 361 8.51 12.93 5.45
N PRO A 362 8.84 11.89 6.22
CA PRO A 362 9.99 11.04 5.93
C PRO A 362 9.71 10.18 4.68
N GLU A 363 10.77 9.72 4.02
CA GLU A 363 10.65 8.57 3.12
C GLU A 363 10.25 7.35 3.95
N VAL A 364 9.25 6.60 3.50
CA VAL A 364 8.79 5.38 4.16
C VAL A 364 8.87 4.20 3.20
N PRO A 365 9.24 3.00 3.68
CA PRO A 365 9.16 1.80 2.85
C PRO A 365 7.69 1.51 2.54
N TRP A 366 7.44 0.84 1.41
CA TRP A 366 6.08 0.47 1.00
C TRP A 366 5.90 -1.05 1.00
N HIS A 367 4.71 -1.55 1.26
CA HIS A 367 4.34 -2.96 1.08
C HIS A 367 2.94 -3.04 0.49
N HIS A 368 2.81 -3.72 -0.65
CA HIS A 368 1.54 -3.88 -1.35
C HIS A 368 1.39 -5.36 -1.79
N PRO A 369 0.88 -6.22 -0.90
CA PRO A 369 0.81 -7.66 -1.11
C PRO A 369 -0.24 -8.07 -2.14
N ALA A 370 -0.20 -9.33 -2.60
CA ALA A 370 -1.10 -9.84 -3.65
C ALA A 370 -2.60 -9.79 -3.28
N ASP A 371 -2.93 -9.93 -2.00
CA ASP A 371 -4.31 -9.83 -1.50
C ASP A 371 -4.87 -8.42 -1.67
N ASP A 372 -4.02 -7.40 -1.76
CA ASP A 372 -4.35 -6.00 -1.95
C ASP A 372 -4.35 -5.57 -3.42
N LEU A 373 -4.35 -6.51 -4.37
CA LEU A 373 -4.48 -6.18 -5.78
C LEU A 373 -5.95 -6.23 -6.21
N TRP A 374 -6.51 -5.07 -6.55
CA TRP A 374 -7.85 -4.91 -7.13
C TRP A 374 -7.81 -4.56 -8.63
#